data_AF-A0A0E3NF84-F1
#
_entry.id   AF-A0A0E3NF84-F1
#
_cell.length_a   1.000
_cell.length_b   1.000
_cell.length_c   1.000
_cell.angle_alpha   90.00
_cell.angle_beta   90.00
_cell.angle_gamma   90.00
#
_symmetry.space_group_name_H-M   'P 1'
#
loop_
_entity.id
_entity.type
_entity.pdbx_description
1 polymer ?
#
loop_
_entity_poly.entity_id
_entity_poly.type
_entity_poly.pdbx_seq_one_letter_code
_entity_poly.pdbx_strand_id
1 'polypeptide(L)'
;MVYFGSAENKQRIVFLLSLATSILLVVLFLSGSLLTNISRGEIAYTRVDMAAGSIFVFVISMIISLSLWPRVADRLEEREDRNKASA
;
A
#
# COMPACT_ATOMS: atom_id res chain seq x y z
N MET A 1 -27.82 20.17 -5.52
CA MET A 1 -26.44 20.64 -5.74
C MET A 1 -25.53 19.46 -5.45
N VAL A 2 -24.95 18.82 -6.48
CA VAL A 2 -24.17 17.58 -6.28
C VAL A 2 -22.69 17.89 -6.38
N TYR A 3 -22.01 17.88 -5.24
CA TYR A 3 -20.57 18.10 -5.09
C TYR A 3 -19.81 16.80 -5.42
N PHE A 4 -19.83 16.35 -6.68
CA PHE A 4 -19.14 15.12 -7.10
C PHE A 4 -17.61 15.29 -7.27
N GLY A 5 -17.10 16.52 -7.32
CA GLY A 5 -15.68 16.76 -7.63
C GLY A 5 -14.70 16.43 -6.49
N SER A 6 -15.07 16.59 -5.21
CA SER A 6 -14.11 16.40 -4.11
C SER A 6 -14.00 14.94 -3.66
N ALA A 7 -15.14 14.25 -3.51
CA ALA A 7 -15.19 12.88 -3.02
C ALA A 7 -14.62 11.86 -4.02
N GLU A 8 -14.90 12.02 -5.32
CA GLU A 8 -14.38 11.13 -6.36
C GLU A 8 -12.85 11.26 -6.50
N ASN A 9 -12.32 12.47 -6.39
CA ASN A 9 -10.87 12.71 -6.38
C ASN A 9 -10.21 12.12 -5.12
N LYS A 10 -10.81 12.27 -3.93
CA LYS A 10 -10.32 11.63 -2.69
C LYS A 10 -10.26 10.10 -2.85
N GLN A 11 -11.30 9.47 -3.43
CA GLN A 11 -11.32 8.03 -3.69
C GLN A 11 -10.24 7.59 -4.69
N ARG A 12 -10.06 8.32 -5.80
CA ARG A 12 -8.99 8.03 -6.78
C ARG A 12 -7.60 8.14 -6.16
N ILE A 13 -7.36 9.17 -5.34
CA ILE A 13 -6.09 9.36 -4.62
C ILE A 13 -5.84 8.21 -3.65
N VAL A 14 -6.84 7.82 -2.85
CA VAL A 14 -6.76 6.68 -1.92
C VAL A 14 -6.45 5.38 -2.68
N PHE A 15 -7.09 5.14 -3.82
CA PHE A 15 -6.82 3.97 -4.65
C PHE A 15 -5.38 3.98 -5.18
N LEU A 16 -4.91 5.12 -5.73
CA LEU A 16 -3.54 5.25 -6.24
C LEU A 16 -2.49 5.07 -5.13
N LEU A 17 -2.72 5.62 -3.94
CA LEU A 17 -1.87 5.42 -2.77
C LEU A 17 -1.86 3.96 -2.31
N SER A 18 -3.03 3.30 -2.34
CA SER A 18 -3.14 1.87 -2.01
C SER A 18 -2.40 1.00 -3.01
N LEU A 19 -2.55 1.31 -4.30
CA LEU A 19 -1.83 0.65 -5.37
C LEU A 19 -0.32 0.86 -5.26
N ALA A 20 0.14 2.10 -5.07
CA ALA A 20 1.56 2.41 -4.92
C ALA A 20 2.18 1.69 -3.70
N THR A 21 1.50 1.70 -2.56
CA THR A 21 1.97 0.98 -1.35
C THR A 21 2.02 -0.54 -1.56
N SER A 22 1.01 -1.12 -2.21
CA SER A 22 1.01 -2.55 -2.51
C SER A 22 2.14 -2.97 -3.44
N ILE A 23 2.39 -2.20 -4.51
CA ILE A 23 3.52 -2.44 -5.45
C ILE A 23 4.86 -2.32 -4.72
N LEU A 24 5.03 -1.31 -3.87
CA LEU A 24 6.26 -1.14 -3.09
C LEU A 24 6.53 -2.36 -2.19
N LEU A 25 5.51 -2.88 -1.51
CA LEU A 25 5.64 -4.06 -0.66
C LEU A 25 5.97 -5.33 -1.46
N VAL A 26 5.40 -5.49 -2.65
CA VAL A 26 5.76 -6.58 -3.57
C VAL A 26 7.23 -6.51 -3.98
N VAL A 27 7.72 -5.32 -4.33
CA VAL A 27 9.14 -5.12 -4.70
C VAL A 27 10.06 -5.45 -3.52
N LEU A 28 9.70 -5.04 -2.30
CA LEU A 28 10.45 -5.38 -1.09
C LEU A 28 10.48 -6.90 -0.85
N PHE A 29 9.34 -7.57 -0.98
CA PHE A 29 9.24 -9.02 -0.83
C PHE A 29 10.12 -9.75 -1.86
N LEU A 30 10.00 -9.38 -3.13
CA LEU A 30 10.75 -10.00 -4.22
C LEU A 30 12.26 -9.76 -4.09
N SER A 31 12.65 -8.55 -3.68
CA SER A 31 14.05 -8.22 -3.40
C SER A 31 14.59 -9.08 -2.26
N GLY A 32 13.80 -9.26 -1.19
CA GLY A 32 14.17 -10.13 -0.06
C GLY A 32 14.31 -11.60 -0.45
N SER A 33 13.40 -12.13 -1.28
CA SER A 33 13.47 -13.53 -1.73
C SER A 33 14.67 -13.78 -2.64
N LEU A 34 14.96 -12.85 -3.56
CA LEU A 34 16.14 -12.91 -4.42
C LEU A 34 17.43 -12.82 -3.60
N LEU A 35 17.51 -11.86 -2.68
CA LEU A 35 18.69 -11.69 -1.84
C LEU A 35 18.94 -12.92 -0.96
N THR A 36 17.89 -13.55 -0.44
CA THR A 36 17.99 -14.77 0.38
C THR A 36 18.52 -15.95 -0.44
N ASN A 37 18.03 -16.13 -1.67
CA ASN A 37 18.52 -17.17 -2.58
C ASN A 37 20.00 -16.97 -2.93
N ILE A 38 20.42 -15.74 -3.21
CA ILE A 38 21.82 -15.43 -3.52
C ILE A 38 22.70 -15.66 -2.28
N SER A 39 22.26 -15.19 -1.11
CA SER A 39 23.07 -15.24 0.12
C SER A 39 23.27 -16.65 0.67
N ARG A 40 22.33 -17.57 0.44
CA ARG A 40 22.43 -18.94 0.96
C ARG A 40 23.20 -19.91 0.06
N GLY A 41 23.51 -19.52 -1.18
CA GLY A 41 24.19 -20.40 -2.14
C GLY A 41 23.36 -21.60 -2.64
N GLU A 42 22.18 -21.81 -2.08
CA GLU A 42 21.21 -22.84 -2.43
C GLU A 42 19.86 -22.18 -2.76
N ILE A 43 19.05 -22.81 -3.62
CA ILE A 43 17.72 -22.31 -3.99
C ILE A 43 16.78 -22.50 -2.80
N ALA A 44 16.72 -21.48 -1.93
CA ALA A 44 15.84 -21.48 -0.75
C ALA A 44 14.36 -21.26 -1.11
N TYR A 45 14.09 -20.45 -2.14
CA TYR A 45 12.75 -20.21 -2.69
C TYR A 45 12.74 -20.53 -4.18
N THR A 46 11.79 -21.34 -4.62
CA THR A 46 11.62 -21.58 -6.06
C THR A 46 10.96 -20.37 -6.73
N ARG A 47 11.03 -20.31 -8.06
CA ARG A 47 10.34 -19.26 -8.84
C ARG A 47 8.83 -19.27 -8.60
N VAL A 48 8.26 -20.45 -8.39
CA VAL A 48 6.82 -20.63 -8.09
C VAL A 48 6.50 -20.02 -6.72
N ASP A 49 7.34 -20.26 -5.71
CA ASP A 49 7.15 -19.71 -4.35
C ASP A 49 7.23 -18.19 -4.35
N MET A 50 8.20 -17.61 -5.07
CA MET A 50 8.33 -16.16 -5.21
C MET A 50 7.14 -15.54 -5.93
N ALA A 51 6.66 -16.18 -7.01
CA ALA A 51 5.51 -15.70 -7.77
C ALA A 51 4.22 -15.77 -6.95
N ALA A 52 3.90 -16.93 -6.38
CA ALA A 52 2.73 -17.10 -5.52
C ALA A 52 2.78 -16.19 -4.29
N GLY A 53 3.95 -16.07 -3.64
CA GLY A 53 4.18 -15.17 -2.53
C GLY A 53 3.97 -13.70 -2.90
N SER A 54 4.45 -13.27 -4.08
CA SER A 54 4.27 -11.89 -4.54
C SER A 54 2.79 -11.54 -4.81
N ILE A 55 2.01 -12.47 -5.37
CA ILE A 55 0.57 -12.31 -5.58
C ILE A 55 -0.15 -12.22 -4.23
N PHE A 56 0.20 -13.09 -3.29
CA PHE A 56 -0.38 -13.08 -1.94
C PHE A 56 -0.10 -11.75 -1.23
N VAL A 57 1.15 -11.29 -1.24
CA VAL A 57 1.56 -10.00 -0.65
C VAL A 57 0.83 -8.85 -1.33
N PHE A 58 0.70 -8.86 -2.65
CA PHE A 58 -0.04 -7.84 -3.40
C PHE A 58 -1.50 -7.75 -2.95
N VAL A 59 -2.21 -8.89 -2.92
CA VAL A 59 -3.64 -8.92 -2.59
C VAL A 59 -3.88 -8.49 -1.13
N ILE A 60 -3.11 -9.05 -0.18
CA ILE A 60 -3.27 -8.71 1.23
C ILE A 60 -2.91 -7.24 1.49
N SER A 61 -1.81 -6.75 0.93
CA SER A 61 -1.44 -5.34 1.07
C SER A 61 -2.45 -4.39 0.43
N MET A 62 -3.02 -4.75 -0.73
CA MET A 62 -4.07 -3.97 -1.37
C MET A 62 -5.32 -3.87 -0.46
N ILE A 63 -5.78 -4.98 0.10
CA ILE A 63 -6.94 -4.99 1.02
C ILE A 63 -6.67 -4.14 2.26
N ILE A 64 -5.49 -4.30 2.87
CA ILE A 64 -5.11 -3.54 4.07
C ILE A 64 -5.00 -2.05 3.74
N SER A 65 -4.30 -1.69 2.67
CA SER A 65 -4.10 -0.30 2.26
C SER A 65 -5.41 0.41 1.93
N LEU A 66 -6.33 -0.27 1.22
CA LEU A 66 -7.67 0.28 0.94
C LEU A 66 -8.46 0.52 2.22
N SER A 67 -8.26 -0.27 3.27
CA SER A 67 -8.87 -0.04 4.58
C SER A 67 -8.13 1.01 5.42
N LEU A 68 -6.83 1.20 5.21
CA LEU A 68 -5.97 2.05 6.04
C LEU A 68 -5.96 3.51 5.55
N TRP A 69 -5.79 3.73 4.24
CA TRP A 69 -5.68 5.06 3.65
C TRP A 69 -6.88 5.98 3.91
N PRO A 70 -8.15 5.53 3.90
CA PRO A 70 -9.27 6.38 4.29
C PRO A 70 -9.14 6.89 5.73
N ARG A 71 -8.80 6.01 6.66
CA ARG A 71 -8.63 6.35 8.08
C ARG A 71 -7.46 7.31 8.31
N VAL A 72 -6.38 7.14 7.55
CA VAL A 72 -5.22 8.04 7.59
C VAL A 72 -5.61 9.41 7.05
N ALA A 73 -6.33 9.47 5.92
CA ALA A 73 -6.80 10.73 5.34
C ALA A 73 -7.71 11.49 6.32
N ASP A 74 -8.67 10.81 6.94
CA ASP A 74 -9.59 11.43 7.90
C ASP A 74 -8.86 11.96 9.14
N ARG A 75 -7.84 11.23 9.64
CA ARG A 75 -7.01 11.70 10.76
C ARG A 75 -6.13 12.89 10.40
N LEU A 76 -5.65 12.96 9.16
CA LEU A 76 -4.86 14.10 8.68
C LEU A 76 -5.72 15.35 8.56
N GLU A 77 -6.95 15.21 8.05
CA GLU A 77 -7.95 16.27 7.97
C GLU A 77 -8.29 16.83 9.38
N GLU A 78 -8.57 15.95 10.35
CA GLU A 78 -8.85 16.36 11.74
C GLU A 78 -7.65 17.05 12.43
N ARG A 79 -6.41 16.68 12.07
CA ARG A 79 -5.19 17.32 12.57
C ARG A 79 -5.02 18.72 11.99
N GLU A 80 -5.32 18.91 10.71
CA GLU A 80 -5.24 20.21 10.05
C GLU A 80 -6.24 21.20 10.65
N ASP A 81 -7.48 20.76 10.88
CA ASP A 81 -8.54 21.60 11.45
C ASP A 81 -8.23 22.04 12.88
N ARG A 82 -7.67 21.15 13.72
CA ARG A 82 -7.22 21.52 15.07
C ARG A 82 -6.09 22.54 15.08
N ASN A 83 -5.14 22.43 14.16
CA ASN A 83 -4.04 23.38 14.06
C ASN A 83 -4.53 24.77 13.63
N LYS A 84 -5.52 24.84 12.72
CA LYS A 84 -6.14 26.10 12.31
C LYS A 84 -6.97 26.75 13.42
N ALA A 85 -7.61 25.97 14.28
CA ALA A 85 -8.40 26.49 15.41
C ALA A 85 -7.55 26.99 16.59
N SER A 86 -6.26 26.65 16.62
CA SER A 86 -5.32 27.02 17.69
C SER A 86 -4.39 28.19 17.30
N ALA A 87 -4.51 28.69 16.07
CA ALA A 87 -3.76 29.81 15.51
C ALA A 87 -4.64 31.06 15.42
#